data_AF-A0AAJ2H3V4-F1
#
_entry.id   AF-A0AAJ2H3V4-F1
#
_cell.length_a   1.000
_cell.length_b   1.000
_cell.length_c   1.000
_cell.angle_alpha   90.00
_cell.angle_beta   90.00
_cell.angle_gamma   90.00
#
_symmetry.space_group_name_H-M   'P 1'
#
loop_
_entity.id
_entity.type
_entity.pdbx_description
1 polymer ?
#
loop_
_entity_poly.entity_id
_entity_poly.type
_entity_poly.pdbx_seq_one_letter_code
_entity_poly.pdbx_strand_id
1 'polypeptide(L)'
;LNGFAQWIMWEISSLFENIGTVQDGINTLTKPQTIEDQATAQPLLIQHSTVQFNNVSFAYSPDKPILNQLNLTIKAGEKIGLVGRSGAGKSTLINLLLHFYEPQQGRILIDGQDIANVTQDSLRANIGMVTQDTSL
;
A
#
# COMPACT_ATOMS: atom_id res chain seq x y z
N LEU A 1 7.49 -30.78 -48.12
CA LEU A 1 8.64 -30.82 -47.19
C LEU A 1 8.93 -29.45 -46.56
N ASN A 2 9.09 -28.38 -47.34
CA ASN A 2 9.38 -27.03 -46.80
C ASN A 2 8.31 -26.45 -45.84
N GLY A 3 7.02 -26.74 -46.02
CA GLY A 3 5.96 -26.23 -45.14
C GLY A 3 5.91 -26.89 -43.76
N PHE A 4 6.33 -28.15 -43.63
CA PHE A 4 6.28 -28.89 -42.36
C PHE A 4 7.40 -28.43 -41.42
N ALA A 5 8.59 -28.18 -41.96
CA ALA A 5 9.70 -27.60 -41.19
C ALA A 5 9.41 -26.18 -40.71
N GLN A 6 8.77 -25.35 -41.55
CA GLN A 6 8.34 -24.00 -41.17
C GLN A 6 7.26 -24.03 -40.08
N TRP A 7 6.28 -24.93 -40.19
CA TRP A 7 5.27 -25.12 -39.14
C TRP A 7 5.90 -25.55 -37.81
N ILE A 8 6.83 -26.51 -37.83
CA ILE A 8 7.57 -26.94 -36.64
C ILE A 8 8.35 -25.77 -36.01
N MET A 9 9.06 -24.97 -36.80
CA MET A 9 9.80 -23.82 -36.27
C MET A 9 8.86 -22.79 -35.62
N TRP A 10 7.70 -22.52 -36.23
CA TRP A 10 6.72 -21.59 -35.67
C TRP A 10 6.11 -22.12 -34.37
N GLU A 11 5.78 -23.41 -34.31
CA GLU A 11 5.23 -24.05 -33.12
C GLU A 11 6.24 -24.03 -31.96
N ILE A 12 7.52 -24.30 -32.25
CA ILE A 12 8.59 -24.23 -31.24
C ILE A 12 8.75 -22.79 -30.73
N SER A 13 8.77 -21.79 -31.61
CA SER A 13 8.86 -20.38 -31.21
C SER A 13 7.68 -19.96 -30.33
N SER A 14 6.45 -20.33 -30.73
CA SER A 14 5.24 -20.05 -29.95
C SER A 14 5.28 -20.70 -28.57
N LEU A 15 5.76 -21.95 -28.49
CA LEU A 15 5.93 -22.66 -27.23
C LEU A 15 6.88 -21.89 -26.28
N PHE A 16 8.03 -21.43 -26.78
CA PHE A 16 8.97 -20.64 -25.97
C PHE A 16 8.39 -19.28 -25.52
N GLU A 17 7.67 -18.57 -26.38
CA GLU A 17 6.98 -17.31 -26.01
C GLU A 17 5.91 -17.54 -24.93
N ASN A 18 5.14 -18.62 -25.06
CA ASN A 18 4.11 -18.98 -24.09
C ASN A 18 4.75 -19.34 -22.73
N ILE A 19 5.86 -20.08 -22.72
CA ILE A 19 6.60 -20.38 -21.48
C ILE A 19 7.13 -19.09 -20.84
N GLY A 20 7.71 -18.17 -21.62
CA GLY A 20 8.18 -16.87 -21.12
C GLY A 20 7.04 -16.07 -20.47
N THR A 21 5.90 -16.01 -21.13
CA THR A 21 4.70 -15.32 -20.63
C THR A 21 4.18 -15.94 -19.33
N VAL A 22 4.15 -17.28 -19.24
CA VAL A 22 3.75 -17.97 -18.00
C VAL A 22 4.75 -17.68 -16.87
N GLN A 23 6.06 -17.67 -17.17
CA GLN A 23 7.09 -17.37 -16.18
C GLN A 23 6.94 -15.94 -15.61
N ASP A 24 6.70 -14.96 -16.48
CA ASP A 24 6.45 -13.57 -16.07
C ASP A 24 5.13 -13.42 -15.31
N GLY A 25 4.11 -14.16 -15.73
CA GLY A 25 2.83 -14.26 -15.02
C GLY A 25 3.00 -14.82 -13.60
N ILE A 26 3.74 -15.91 -13.43
CA ILE A 26 4.06 -16.50 -12.13
C ILE A 26 4.82 -15.50 -11.26
N ASN A 27 5.82 -14.81 -11.80
CA ASN A 27 6.59 -13.80 -11.05
C ASN A 27 5.73 -12.63 -10.55
N THR A 28 4.62 -12.34 -11.22
CA THR A 28 3.67 -11.29 -10.84
C THR A 28 2.66 -11.80 -9.81
N LEU A 29 2.07 -12.99 -10.06
CA LEU A 29 1.07 -13.61 -9.18
C LEU A 29 1.66 -14.10 -7.85
N THR A 30 2.95 -14.44 -7.82
CA THR A 30 3.62 -15.00 -6.63
C THR A 30 4.23 -13.92 -5.75
N LYS A 31 4.10 -12.62 -6.08
CA LYS A 31 4.56 -11.56 -5.16
C LYS A 31 3.73 -11.66 -3.87
N PRO A 32 4.36 -11.96 -2.73
CA PRO A 32 3.63 -12.08 -1.47
C PRO A 32 2.96 -10.75 -1.14
N GLN A 33 1.77 -10.80 -0.56
CA GLN A 33 1.14 -9.62 0.00
C GLN A 33 2.06 -9.09 1.10
N THR A 34 2.53 -7.86 0.95
CA THR A 34 3.48 -7.27 1.90
C THR A 34 2.83 -6.85 3.22
N ILE A 35 1.50 -6.72 3.25
CA ILE A 35 0.73 -6.34 4.44
C ILE A 35 -0.51 -7.21 4.50
N GLU A 36 -0.57 -8.05 5.52
CA GLU A 36 -1.69 -8.94 5.80
C GLU A 36 -2.32 -8.56 7.13
N ASP A 37 -3.65 -8.71 7.23
CA ASP A 37 -4.34 -8.55 8.51
C ASP A 37 -3.80 -9.58 9.50
N GLN A 38 -3.55 -9.15 10.74
CA GLN A 38 -3.22 -10.10 11.79
C GLN A 38 -4.37 -11.10 11.98
N ALA A 39 -4.06 -12.34 12.34
CA ALA A 39 -5.07 -13.38 12.56
C ALA A 39 -6.11 -13.00 13.64
N THR A 40 -5.76 -12.07 14.54
CA THR A 40 -6.63 -11.56 15.60
C THR A 40 -7.25 -10.19 15.28
N ALA A 41 -7.10 -9.68 14.06
CA ALA A 41 -7.58 -8.38 13.65
C ALA A 41 -9.10 -8.28 13.82
N GLN A 42 -9.55 -7.18 14.43
CA GLN A 42 -10.97 -6.88 14.63
C GLN A 42 -11.41 -5.77 13.69
N PRO A 43 -12.70 -5.63 13.38
CA PRO A 43 -13.19 -4.45 12.66
C PRO A 43 -12.91 -3.16 13.44
N LEU A 44 -12.47 -2.12 12.73
CA LEU A 44 -12.28 -0.79 13.29
C LEU A 44 -13.62 -0.22 13.78
N LEU A 45 -13.67 0.20 15.04
CA LEU A 45 -14.85 0.83 15.63
C LEU A 45 -14.68 2.34 15.70
N ILE A 46 -15.45 3.09 14.92
CA ILE A 46 -15.42 4.55 14.94
C ILE A 46 -16.38 5.09 16.01
N GLN A 47 -15.86 5.94 16.89
CA GLN A 47 -16.62 6.63 17.93
C GLN A 47 -16.49 8.16 17.82
N HIS A 48 -15.27 8.65 17.61
CA HIS A 48 -14.94 10.06 17.58
C HIS A 48 -14.17 10.47 16.31
N SER A 49 -13.60 9.54 15.56
CA SER A 49 -12.79 9.80 14.37
C SER A 49 -11.52 10.63 14.63
N THR A 50 -10.87 10.45 15.80
CA THR A 50 -9.58 11.07 16.10
C THR A 50 -8.45 10.26 15.49
N VAL A 51 -7.55 10.91 14.73
CA VAL A 51 -6.39 10.25 14.09
C VAL A 51 -5.11 10.68 14.79
N GLN A 52 -4.22 9.73 15.11
CA GLN A 52 -2.96 10.01 15.80
C GLN A 52 -1.79 9.28 15.14
N PHE A 53 -0.73 10.02 14.83
CA PHE A 53 0.59 9.48 14.51
C PHE A 53 1.43 9.65 15.77
N ASN A 54 1.93 8.54 16.31
CA ASN A 54 2.72 8.53 17.54
C ASN A 54 4.15 8.04 17.25
N ASN A 55 5.11 8.95 17.29
CA ASN A 55 6.54 8.71 17.02
C ASN A 55 6.78 7.96 15.70
N VAL A 56 6.05 8.30 14.64
CA VAL A 56 6.11 7.58 13.36
C VAL A 56 7.39 7.89 12.60
N SER A 57 8.21 6.89 12.36
CA SER A 57 9.37 6.97 11.47
C SER A 57 9.16 6.06 10.26
N PHE A 58 9.40 6.59 9.05
CA PHE A 58 9.17 5.85 7.82
C PHE A 58 10.16 6.12 6.69
N ALA A 59 10.50 5.07 5.94
CA ALA A 59 11.30 5.14 4.72
C ALA A 59 10.85 4.09 3.67
N TYR A 60 10.75 4.45 2.38
CA TYR A 60 10.51 3.44 1.32
C TYR A 60 11.74 2.56 1.08
N SER A 61 12.92 3.16 1.22
CA SER A 61 14.21 2.47 1.16
C SER A 61 15.01 2.86 2.40
N PRO A 62 15.73 1.91 3.05
CA PRO A 62 16.42 2.16 4.32
C PRO A 62 17.42 3.33 4.28
N ASP A 63 17.97 3.65 3.12
CA ASP A 63 18.94 4.71 2.87
C ASP A 63 18.32 6.12 2.78
N LYS A 64 16.99 6.24 2.70
CA LYS A 64 16.29 7.51 2.48
C LYS A 64 15.09 7.66 3.43
N PRO A 65 15.31 8.07 4.69
CA PRO A 65 14.23 8.34 5.61
C PRO A 65 13.36 9.51 5.13
N ILE A 66 12.04 9.34 5.21
CA ILE A 66 11.03 10.32 4.77
C ILE A 66 10.37 10.97 6.00
N LEU A 67 9.95 10.16 6.95
CA LEU A 67 9.39 10.61 8.22
C LEU A 67 10.32 10.20 9.36
N ASN A 68 10.51 11.09 10.33
CA ASN A 68 11.35 10.84 11.49
C ASN A 68 10.60 11.28 12.76
N GLN A 69 10.18 10.31 13.56
CA GLN A 69 9.48 10.50 14.84
C GLN A 69 8.32 11.51 14.76
N LEU A 70 7.54 11.43 13.69
CA LEU A 70 6.39 12.30 13.47
C LEU A 70 5.33 12.08 14.57
N ASN A 71 4.96 13.17 15.24
CA ASN A 71 3.82 13.21 16.15
C ASN A 71 2.78 14.18 15.60
N LEU A 72 1.57 13.67 15.35
CA LEU A 72 0.45 14.45 14.81
C LEU A 72 -0.83 13.92 15.42
N THR A 73 -1.70 14.80 15.92
CA THR A 73 -3.05 14.45 16.35
C THR A 73 -4.03 15.32 15.58
N ILE A 74 -4.99 14.69 14.92
CA ILE A 74 -6.08 15.31 14.18
C ILE A 74 -7.36 14.98 14.92
N LYS A 75 -8.05 15.99 15.44
CA LYS A 75 -9.28 15.82 16.21
C LYS A 75 -10.48 15.55 15.31
N ALA A 76 -11.52 14.98 15.90
CA ALA A 76 -12.84 14.85 15.30
C ALA A 76 -13.29 16.15 14.61
N GLY A 77 -13.60 16.08 13.31
CA GLY A 77 -14.11 17.21 12.53
C GLY A 77 -13.08 18.31 12.20
N GLU A 78 -11.82 18.14 12.58
CA GLU A 78 -10.77 19.09 12.28
C GLU A 78 -10.42 19.07 10.78
N LYS A 79 -10.24 20.26 10.21
CA LYS A 79 -9.83 20.43 8.81
C LYS A 79 -8.39 20.92 8.80
N ILE A 80 -7.49 20.08 8.29
CA ILE A 80 -6.06 20.39 8.21
C ILE A 80 -5.59 20.50 6.76
N GLY A 81 -4.61 21.37 6.53
CA GLY A 81 -3.90 21.47 5.26
C GLY A 81 -2.46 20.99 5.42
N LEU A 82 -2.07 19.95 4.68
CA LEU A 82 -0.70 19.45 4.68
C LEU A 82 0.11 20.10 3.54
N VAL A 83 1.02 21.01 3.91
CA VAL A 83 1.85 21.77 2.96
C VAL A 83 3.32 21.43 3.10
N GLY A 84 4.06 21.51 1.99
CA GLY A 84 5.50 21.22 1.96
C GLY A 84 6.01 21.04 0.55
N ARG A 85 7.33 21.14 0.37
CA ARG A 85 8.00 20.92 -0.94
C ARG A 85 7.67 19.53 -1.51
N SER A 86 7.90 19.34 -2.81
CA SER A 86 7.86 17.99 -3.39
C SER A 86 8.86 17.09 -2.65
N GLY A 87 8.47 15.85 -2.38
CA GLY A 87 9.28 14.90 -1.59
C GLY A 87 9.20 15.06 -0.07
N ALA A 88 8.47 16.05 0.48
CA ALA A 88 8.35 16.25 1.92
C ALA A 88 7.53 15.18 2.69
N GLY A 89 7.16 14.07 2.04
CA GLY A 89 6.42 12.97 2.69
C GLY A 89 4.90 13.13 2.79
N LYS A 90 4.30 14.08 2.05
CA LYS A 90 2.84 14.34 2.10
C LYS A 90 2.01 13.13 1.68
N SER A 91 2.28 12.60 0.49
CA SER A 91 1.61 11.40 -0.03
C SER A 91 1.95 10.17 0.82
N THR A 92 3.15 10.11 1.38
CA THR A 92 3.57 9.06 2.30
C THR A 92 2.72 9.03 3.56
N LEU A 93 2.41 10.19 4.15
CA LEU A 93 1.53 10.29 5.32
C LEU A 93 0.14 9.73 5.03
N ILE A 94 -0.42 10.06 3.85
CA ILE A 94 -1.72 9.53 3.40
C ILE A 94 -1.64 8.00 3.19
N ASN A 95 -0.60 7.52 2.53
CA ASN A 95 -0.41 6.08 2.28
C ASN A 95 -0.25 5.28 3.57
N LEU A 96 0.41 5.84 4.58
CA LEU A 96 0.53 5.23 5.91
C LEU A 96 -0.82 5.19 6.64
N LEU A 97 -1.62 6.26 6.56
CA LEU A 97 -2.95 6.31 7.15
C LEU A 97 -3.91 5.27 6.53
N LEU A 98 -3.79 5.04 5.22
CA LEU A 98 -4.54 4.01 4.49
C LEU A 98 -3.97 2.59 4.66
N HIS A 99 -2.93 2.45 5.48
CA HIS A 99 -2.24 1.21 5.77
C HIS A 99 -1.77 0.49 4.49
N PHE A 100 -1.24 1.24 3.52
CA PHE A 100 -0.53 0.69 2.35
C PHE A 100 0.93 0.39 2.64
N TYR A 101 1.46 0.96 3.72
CA TYR A 101 2.80 0.74 4.24
C TYR A 101 2.74 0.69 5.76
N GLU A 102 3.62 -0.10 6.37
CA GLU A 102 3.81 -0.10 7.82
C GLU A 102 4.95 0.86 8.21
N PRO A 103 4.79 1.62 9.30
CA PRO A 103 5.88 2.44 9.82
C PRO A 103 6.98 1.55 10.41
N GLN A 104 8.25 1.87 10.16
CA GLN A 104 9.37 1.16 10.78
C GLN A 104 9.42 1.35 12.30
N GLN A 105 8.93 2.48 12.80
CA GLN A 105 8.82 2.78 14.23
C GLN A 105 7.58 3.61 14.51
N GLY A 106 7.06 3.49 15.72
CA GLY A 106 5.84 4.19 16.13
C GLY A 106 4.58 3.46 15.66
N ARG A 107 3.45 4.15 15.76
CA ARG A 107 2.14 3.60 15.36
C ARG A 107 1.15 4.69 14.97
N ILE A 108 0.14 4.29 14.21
CA ILE A 108 -0.95 5.16 13.78
C ILE A 108 -2.23 4.65 14.41
N LEU A 109 -2.97 5.54 15.06
CA LEU A 109 -4.19 5.21 15.79
C LEU A 109 -5.39 5.94 15.17
N ILE A 110 -6.52 5.26 15.14
CA ILE A 110 -7.84 5.88 14.92
C ILE A 110 -8.71 5.54 16.14
N ASP A 111 -9.20 6.56 16.83
CA ASP A 111 -9.93 6.41 18.10
C ASP A 111 -9.19 5.52 19.13
N GLY A 112 -7.87 5.66 19.18
CA GLY A 112 -7.00 4.89 20.07
C GLY A 112 -6.73 3.44 19.64
N GLN A 113 -7.37 2.96 18.57
CA GLN A 113 -7.12 1.64 17.99
C GLN A 113 -5.97 1.72 16.99
N ASP A 114 -4.98 0.85 17.14
CA ASP A 114 -3.86 0.77 16.18
C ASP A 114 -4.35 0.22 14.85
N ILE A 115 -4.07 0.94 13.76
CA ILE A 115 -4.53 0.55 12.43
C ILE A 115 -3.92 -0.76 11.95
N ALA A 116 -2.77 -1.18 12.51
CA ALA A 116 -2.14 -2.46 12.21
C ALA A 116 -2.85 -3.66 12.86
N ASN A 117 -3.73 -3.42 13.83
CA ASN A 117 -4.44 -4.46 14.59
C ASN A 117 -5.93 -4.57 14.23
N VAL A 118 -6.37 -3.80 13.22
CA VAL A 118 -7.75 -3.84 12.71
C VAL A 118 -7.76 -4.39 11.29
N THR A 119 -8.92 -4.89 10.85
CA THR A 119 -9.05 -5.39 9.47
C THR A 119 -8.91 -4.25 8.47
N GLN A 120 -8.11 -4.44 7.42
CA GLN A 120 -7.85 -3.42 6.39
C GLN A 120 -9.14 -2.94 5.71
N ASP A 121 -10.09 -3.84 5.48
CA ASP A 121 -11.38 -3.50 4.86
C ASP A 121 -12.18 -2.54 5.74
N SER A 122 -12.25 -2.82 7.05
CA SER A 122 -12.94 -1.93 8.00
C SER A 122 -12.27 -0.56 8.10
N LEU A 123 -10.93 -0.51 8.04
CA LEU A 123 -10.18 0.74 8.05
C LEU A 123 -10.53 1.59 6.82
N ARG A 124 -10.38 1.02 5.63
CA ARG A 124 -10.55 1.74 4.36
C ARG A 124 -12.00 2.10 4.07
N ALA A 125 -12.96 1.30 4.54
CA ALA A 125 -14.39 1.64 4.46
C ALA A 125 -14.75 2.94 5.21
N ASN A 126 -13.95 3.33 6.21
CA ASN A 126 -14.14 4.55 6.99
C ASN A 126 -13.34 5.76 6.48
N ILE A 127 -12.57 5.62 5.39
CA ILE A 127 -11.74 6.70 4.84
C ILE A 127 -12.14 7.00 3.40
N GLY A 128 -12.69 8.20 3.18
CA GLY A 128 -12.88 8.73 1.83
C GLY A 128 -11.59 9.35 1.28
N MET A 129 -11.13 8.91 0.11
CA MET A 129 -9.96 9.46 -0.57
C MET A 129 -10.36 9.98 -1.96
N VAL A 130 -9.91 11.20 -2.29
CA VAL A 130 -9.97 11.73 -3.66
C VAL A 130 -8.53 11.84 -4.16
N THR A 131 -8.21 11.14 -5.24
CA THR A 131 -6.86 11.13 -5.82
C THR A 131 -6.62 12.34 -6.70
N GLN A 132 -5.35 12.74 -6.86
CA GLN A 132 -4.97 13.83 -7.74
C GLN A 132 -5.19 13.47 -9.21
N ASP A 133 -4.80 12.27 -9.61
CA ASP A 133 -5.11 11.70 -10.91
C ASP A 133 -6.35 10.81 -10.74
N THR A 134 -7.45 11.24 -11.35
CA THR A 134 -8.67 10.42 -11.43
C THR A 134 -8.53 9.52 -12.65
N SER A 135 -8.21 8.25 -12.42
CA SER A 135 -8.35 7.21 -13.43
C SER A 135 -9.86 6.99 -13.65
N LEU A 136 -10.42 7.62 -14.68
CA LEU A 136 -11.75 7.31 -15.22
C LEU A 136 -11.65 6.24 -16.30
#